data_AF-A0A382YTW8-F1
#
_entry.id   AF-A0A382YTW8-F1
#
_cell.length_a   1.000
_cell.length_b   1.000
_cell.length_c   1.000
_cell.angle_alpha   90.00
_cell.angle_beta   90.00
_cell.angle_gamma   90.00
#
_symmetry.space_group_name_H-M   'P 1'
#
loop_
_entity.id
_entity.type
_entity.pdbx_description
1 polymer ?
#
loop_
_entity_poly.entity_id
_entity_poly.type
_entity_poly.pdbx_seq_one_letter_code
_entity_poly.pdbx_strand_id
1 'polypeptide(L)'
;VGLKPNRGRTSFAPTHGDKWGGFTHSGIVSRSIRDTAYMYDNIFGFEVGDPYGVHYEKGNLIKALEKKDKLKIGYNLDTRIPVEISQEARDAVLFNAKLCEDLGHEVEEASLNYDGLLLSRAFVIIICGHVTQMFNELKEIVGRKYKKNEVENATRMFDYLGKIFSASDYTWARYITQKIGRSVMEQTNKYDVMIMPIISQPPANISDIRPKKSAELMNEIIMTLHLGGLFNIKSFRETILNGLAPQSLWYAPDAMVQNAT
;
A
#
# COMPACT_ATOMS: atom_id res chain seq x y z
N VAL A 1 1.52 1.86 17.82
CA VAL A 1 2.52 2.32 16.83
C VAL A 1 2.74 1.21 15.81
N GLY A 2 2.47 1.49 14.53
CA GLY A 2 2.91 0.66 13.41
C GLY A 2 3.80 1.51 12.52
N LEU A 3 4.99 1.03 12.19
CA LEU A 3 5.92 1.73 11.31
C LEU A 3 6.19 0.83 10.10
N LYS A 4 5.91 1.30 8.89
CA LYS A 4 6.37 0.67 7.65
C LYS A 4 7.73 1.27 7.32
N PRO A 5 8.83 0.51 7.34
CA PRO A 5 10.15 1.05 7.04
C PRO A 5 10.30 1.31 5.53
N ASN A 6 11.41 1.95 5.16
CA ASN A 6 11.80 2.07 3.76
C ASN A 6 11.89 0.68 3.09
N ARG A 7 11.62 0.60 1.79
CA ARG A 7 11.81 -0.63 1.01
C ARG A 7 13.24 -1.13 1.13
N GLY A 8 13.40 -2.44 1.33
CA GLY A 8 14.72 -3.08 1.48
C GLY A 8 15.40 -2.88 2.83
N ARG A 9 14.63 -2.51 3.87
CA ARG A 9 15.18 -2.32 5.23
C ARG A 9 15.10 -3.59 6.09
N THR A 10 14.17 -4.48 5.78
CA THR A 10 14.02 -5.80 6.41
C THR A 10 14.05 -6.86 5.31
N SER A 11 14.87 -7.89 5.51
CA SER A 11 14.98 -9.00 4.55
C SER A 11 13.76 -9.92 4.60
N PHE A 12 13.39 -10.50 3.46
CA PHE A 12 12.44 -11.62 3.37
C PHE A 12 13.13 -12.99 3.25
N ALA A 13 14.46 -13.02 3.40
CA ALA A 13 15.24 -14.24 3.43
C ALA A 13 14.74 -15.21 4.51
N PRO A 14 14.94 -16.52 4.29
CA PRO A 14 15.50 -17.13 3.07
C PRO A 14 14.47 -17.29 1.94
N THR A 15 13.22 -16.91 2.18
CA THR A 15 12.11 -17.33 1.30
C THR A 15 11.96 -16.50 0.03
N HIS A 16 12.20 -15.19 0.11
CA HIS A 16 11.99 -14.26 -1.00
C HIS A 16 13.03 -13.14 -0.93
N GLY A 17 13.34 -12.54 -2.08
CA GLY A 17 14.06 -11.25 -2.11
C GLY A 17 13.12 -10.05 -1.94
N ASP A 18 11.92 -10.10 -2.55
CA ASP A 18 10.91 -9.05 -2.44
C ASP A 18 9.51 -9.66 -2.66
N LYS A 19 8.47 -8.97 -2.20
CA LYS A 19 7.08 -9.38 -2.29
C LYS A 19 6.23 -8.24 -2.83
N TRP A 20 5.30 -8.59 -3.72
CA TRP A 20 4.38 -7.64 -4.36
C TRP A 20 5.07 -6.51 -5.13
N GLY A 21 6.26 -6.79 -5.68
CA GLY A 21 7.02 -5.81 -6.46
C GLY A 21 7.47 -4.59 -5.63
N GLY A 22 7.69 -4.78 -4.34
CA GLY A 22 8.19 -3.75 -3.42
C GLY A 22 7.11 -3.13 -2.54
N PHE A 23 5.88 -3.65 -2.57
CA PHE A 23 4.76 -3.16 -1.76
C PHE A 23 4.62 -3.88 -0.43
N THR A 24 5.32 -4.99 -0.21
CA THR A 24 5.25 -5.68 1.09
C THR A 24 6.47 -5.33 1.92
N HIS A 25 6.24 -5.11 3.21
CA HIS A 25 7.29 -4.91 4.20
C HIS A 25 6.99 -5.76 5.43
N SER A 26 7.99 -6.47 5.93
CA SER A 26 7.93 -7.03 7.28
C SER A 26 8.11 -5.91 8.29
N GLY A 27 7.25 -5.86 9.30
CA GLY A 27 7.31 -4.83 10.32
C GLY A 27 6.75 -5.27 11.65
N ILE A 28 6.75 -4.33 12.59
CA ILE A 28 6.31 -4.55 13.96
C ILE A 28 5.18 -3.58 14.35
N VAL A 29 4.34 -4.04 15.27
CA VAL A 29 3.33 -3.22 15.95
C VAL A 29 3.64 -3.23 17.43
N SER A 30 3.82 -2.04 18.01
CA SER A 30 4.17 -1.86 19.41
C SER A 30 3.27 -0.82 20.10
N ARG A 31 3.40 -0.67 21.42
CA ARG A 31 2.69 0.36 22.19
C ARG A 31 3.48 1.66 22.36
N SER A 32 4.78 1.68 22.05
CA SER A 32 5.64 2.84 22.29
C SER A 32 6.67 3.06 21.18
N ILE A 33 7.05 4.32 20.96
CA ILE A 33 8.07 4.67 19.96
C ILE A 33 9.43 4.07 20.30
N ARG A 34 9.81 4.03 21.59
CA ARG A 34 11.07 3.42 22.05
C ARG A 34 11.15 1.93 21.74
N ASP A 35 10.06 1.18 21.93
CA ASP A 35 10.03 -0.25 21.61
C ASP A 35 10.11 -0.44 20.09
N THR A 36 9.46 0.46 19.32
CA THR A 36 9.57 0.44 17.87
C THR A 36 11.01 0.63 17.40
N ALA A 37 11.71 1.64 17.93
CA ALA A 37 13.09 1.91 17.60
C ALA A 37 14.00 0.72 17.96
N TYR A 38 13.85 0.15 19.15
CA TYR A 38 14.66 -0.97 19.61
C TYR A 38 14.46 -2.23 18.78
N MET A 39 13.21 -2.57 18.46
CA MET A 39 12.90 -3.74 17.62
C MET A 39 13.48 -3.57 16.21
N TYR A 40 13.27 -2.41 15.58
CA TYR A 40 13.83 -2.16 14.24
C TYR A 40 15.35 -2.12 14.23
N ASP A 41 15.99 -1.66 15.30
CA ASP A 41 17.45 -1.72 15.42
C ASP A 41 18.02 -3.15 15.39
N ASN A 42 17.20 -4.15 15.70
CA ASN A 42 17.58 -5.56 15.70
C ASN A 42 17.17 -6.32 14.43
N ILE A 43 16.16 -5.84 13.69
CA ILE A 43 15.67 -6.53 12.47
C ILE A 43 16.05 -5.81 11.17
N PHE A 44 16.55 -4.58 11.24
CA PHE A 44 17.10 -3.90 10.08
C PHE A 44 18.39 -4.57 9.63
N GLY A 45 18.44 -4.96 8.36
CA GLY A 45 19.54 -5.71 7.80
C GLY A 45 19.30 -6.10 6.35
N PHE A 46 20.33 -6.69 5.77
CA PHE A 46 20.35 -7.19 4.40
C PHE A 46 20.92 -8.60 4.43
N GLU A 47 20.33 -9.50 3.65
CA GLU A 47 20.80 -10.87 3.46
C GLU A 47 21.19 -11.10 1.99
N VAL A 48 22.04 -12.11 1.77
CA VAL A 48 22.48 -12.47 0.39
C VAL A 48 21.26 -12.80 -0.47
N GLY A 49 21.10 -12.06 -1.59
CA GLY A 49 20.00 -12.24 -2.54
C GLY A 49 18.88 -11.21 -2.43
N ASP A 50 18.89 -10.35 -1.41
CA ASP A 50 17.96 -9.22 -1.33
C ASP A 50 18.16 -8.26 -2.54
N PRO A 51 17.08 -7.80 -3.20
CA PRO A 51 17.15 -7.00 -4.42
C PRO A 51 17.43 -5.51 -4.16
N TYR A 52 17.27 -5.08 -2.91
CA TYR A 52 17.48 -3.71 -2.46
C TYR A 52 18.26 -3.75 -1.15
N GLY A 53 19.21 -2.83 -0.99
CA GLY A 53 19.93 -2.65 0.28
C GLY A 53 19.98 -1.16 0.63
N VAL A 54 19.52 -0.82 1.84
CA VAL A 54 19.62 0.53 2.37
C VAL A 54 20.46 0.48 3.64
N HIS A 55 21.67 1.04 3.57
CA HIS A 55 22.59 1.06 4.70
C HIS A 55 21.92 1.58 5.98
N TYR A 56 22.13 0.85 7.07
CA TYR A 56 21.67 1.21 8.41
C TYR A 56 22.80 1.03 9.40
N GLU A 57 23.13 2.09 10.13
CA GLU A 57 24.05 1.98 11.26
C GLU A 57 23.27 1.60 12.51
N LYS A 58 23.70 0.52 13.16
CA LYS A 58 23.08 0.04 14.38
C LYS A 58 23.12 1.11 15.47
N GLY A 59 22.01 1.24 16.18
CA GLY A 59 21.73 2.26 17.19
C GLY A 59 21.15 3.56 16.65
N ASN A 60 21.08 3.79 15.33
CA ASN A 60 20.67 5.10 14.79
C ASN A 60 19.23 5.47 15.15
N LEU A 61 18.27 4.53 15.13
CA LEU A 61 16.91 4.82 15.56
C LEU A 61 16.83 5.14 17.06
N ILE A 62 17.64 4.47 17.88
CA ILE A 62 17.68 4.72 19.33
C ILE A 62 18.26 6.12 19.60
N LYS A 63 19.38 6.47 18.95
CA LYS A 63 19.97 7.82 19.04
C LYS A 63 19.01 8.90 18.55
N ALA A 64 18.20 8.60 17.53
CA ALA A 64 17.23 9.54 16.99
C ALA A 64 16.13 9.92 17.98
N LEU A 65 15.85 9.09 19.00
CA LEU A 65 14.86 9.41 20.04
C LEU A 65 15.23 10.65 20.87
N GLU A 66 16.51 11.00 20.92
CA GLU A 66 17.04 12.14 21.70
C GLU A 66 17.17 13.41 20.85
N LYS A 67 16.93 13.35 19.54
CA LYS A 67 17.05 14.51 18.64
C LYS A 67 15.96 15.54 18.91
N LYS A 68 16.33 16.82 18.83
CA LYS A 68 15.44 17.98 19.03
C LYS A 68 15.58 19.02 17.91
N ASP A 69 15.97 18.56 16.72
CA ASP A 69 16.14 19.42 15.56
C ASP A 69 14.79 20.04 15.16
N LYS A 70 14.81 21.32 14.78
CA LYS A 70 13.64 21.94 14.14
C LYS A 70 13.44 21.31 12.76
N LEU A 71 12.20 20.97 12.43
CA LEU A 71 11.83 20.28 11.19
C LEU A 71 10.87 21.15 10.39
N LYS A 72 10.90 21.00 9.07
CA LYS A 72 9.89 21.48 8.14
C LYS A 72 8.90 20.35 7.84
N ILE A 73 7.66 20.53 8.28
CA ILE A 73 6.60 19.50 8.27
C ILE A 73 5.50 19.95 7.32
N GLY A 74 5.20 19.12 6.34
CA GLY A 74 4.01 19.29 5.51
C GLY A 74 2.85 18.50 6.10
N TYR A 75 1.63 19.02 6.03
CA TYR A 75 0.43 18.22 6.28
C TYR A 75 -0.51 18.24 5.08
N ASN A 76 -1.25 17.16 4.86
CA ASN A 76 -2.24 17.08 3.80
C ASN A 76 -3.56 16.48 4.31
N LEU A 77 -4.69 17.03 3.87
CA LEU A 77 -6.03 16.66 4.35
C LEU A 77 -6.88 15.91 3.31
N ASP A 78 -6.35 15.70 2.09
CA ASP A 78 -7.13 15.25 0.95
C ASP A 78 -6.49 14.06 0.25
N THR A 79 -7.28 13.14 -0.28
CA THR A 79 -6.76 12.03 -1.11
C THR A 79 -6.90 12.33 -2.61
N ARG A 80 -6.31 11.49 -3.48
CA ARG A 80 -6.41 11.59 -4.95
C ARG A 80 -7.29 10.51 -5.58
N ILE A 81 -8.10 9.85 -4.75
CA ILE A 81 -9.21 8.99 -5.15
C ILE A 81 -10.51 9.69 -4.73
N PRO A 82 -11.65 9.56 -5.45
CA PRO A 82 -12.93 10.16 -5.08
C PRO A 82 -13.54 9.49 -3.83
N VAL A 83 -12.93 9.75 -2.68
CA VAL A 83 -13.31 9.28 -1.35
C VAL A 83 -13.31 10.49 -0.42
N GLU A 84 -14.37 10.59 0.39
CA GLU A 84 -14.46 11.62 1.41
C GLU A 84 -13.63 11.24 2.64
N ILE A 85 -12.82 12.19 3.10
CA ILE A 85 -12.10 12.10 4.37
C ILE A 85 -13.00 12.69 5.45
N SER A 86 -13.32 11.90 6.48
CA SER A 86 -14.19 12.32 7.58
C SER A 86 -13.61 13.51 8.34
N GLN A 87 -14.50 14.27 9.00
CA GLN A 87 -14.08 15.38 9.84
C GLN A 87 -13.14 14.93 10.95
N GLU A 88 -13.40 13.77 11.57
CA GLU A 88 -12.52 13.20 12.61
C GLU A 88 -11.10 12.92 12.11
N ALA A 89 -10.96 12.40 10.89
CA ALA A 89 -9.65 12.16 10.28
C ALA A 89 -8.93 13.48 9.94
N ARG A 90 -9.66 14.49 9.45
CA ARG A 90 -9.13 15.84 9.21
C ARG A 90 -8.68 16.51 10.51
N ASP A 91 -9.51 16.46 11.55
CA ASP A 91 -9.23 17.02 12.86
C ASP A 91 -8.01 16.36 13.50
N ALA A 92 -7.84 15.05 13.34
CA ALA A 92 -6.66 14.34 13.82
C ALA A 92 -5.36 14.84 13.15
N VAL A 93 -5.38 15.11 11.84
CA VAL A 93 -4.22 15.68 11.14
C VAL A 93 -3.96 17.11 11.62
N LEU A 94 -4.99 17.95 11.69
CA LEU A 94 -4.87 19.34 12.15
C LEU A 94 -4.37 19.43 13.59
N PHE A 95 -4.86 18.57 14.48
CA PHE A 95 -4.39 18.46 15.86
C PHE A 95 -2.88 18.17 15.92
N ASN A 96 -2.40 17.18 15.14
CA ASN A 96 -0.98 16.84 15.12
C ASN A 96 -0.12 17.93 14.47
N ALA A 97 -0.61 18.56 13.39
CA ALA A 97 0.05 19.68 12.75
C ALA A 97 0.22 20.86 13.73
N LYS A 98 -0.84 21.20 14.47
CA LYS A 98 -0.81 22.25 15.49
C LYS A 98 0.13 21.91 16.64
N LEU A 99 0.10 20.68 17.13
CA LEU A 99 1.00 20.23 18.19
C LEU A 99 2.47 20.33 17.76
N CYS A 100 2.80 19.96 16.51
CA CYS A 100 4.13 20.14 15.96
C CYS A 100 4.54 21.62 15.86
N GLU A 101 3.63 22.49 15.44
CA GLU A 101 3.88 23.94 15.41
C GLU A 101 4.16 24.49 16.82
N ASP A 102 3.37 24.09 17.82
CA ASP A 102 3.54 24.51 19.23
C ASP A 102 4.86 24.01 19.83
N LEU A 103 5.40 22.90 19.34
CA LEU A 103 6.74 22.38 19.67
C LEU A 103 7.88 23.12 18.95
N GLY A 104 7.58 24.07 18.07
CA GLY A 104 8.54 24.94 17.39
C GLY A 104 8.95 24.51 15.98
N HIS A 105 8.28 23.53 15.38
CA HIS A 105 8.50 23.11 13.99
C HIS A 105 7.94 24.14 13.00
N GLU A 106 8.45 24.16 11.76
CA GLU A 106 7.80 24.88 10.65
C GLU A 106 6.74 23.95 10.06
N VAL A 107 5.48 24.37 10.08
CA VAL A 107 4.36 23.54 9.64
C VAL A 107 3.54 24.28 8.58
N GLU A 108 3.34 23.67 7.42
CA GLU A 108 2.51 24.24 6.35
C GLU A 108 1.64 23.17 5.69
N GLU A 109 0.51 23.61 5.12
CA GLU A 109 -0.30 22.72 4.30
C GLU A 109 0.43 22.39 2.99
N ALA A 110 0.44 21.11 2.64
CA ALA A 110 1.07 20.58 1.45
C ALA A 110 -0.01 20.11 0.48
N SER A 111 0.10 20.53 -0.78
CA SER A 111 -0.73 20.01 -1.87
C SER A 111 0.07 18.98 -2.67
N LEU A 112 -0.42 17.75 -2.71
CA LEU A 112 0.09 16.69 -3.56
C LEU A 112 -0.72 16.64 -4.85
N ASN A 113 -0.11 16.55 -6.02
CA ASN A 113 -0.83 16.42 -7.27
C ASN A 113 -0.34 15.19 -8.02
N TYR A 114 -1.19 14.17 -8.07
CA TYR A 114 -0.95 12.94 -8.82
C TYR A 114 -2.28 12.28 -9.20
N ASP A 115 -2.26 11.46 -10.24
CA ASP A 115 -3.43 10.72 -10.69
C ASP A 115 -3.61 9.45 -9.84
N GLY A 116 -4.45 9.55 -8.81
CA GLY A 116 -4.72 8.44 -7.90
C GLY A 116 -5.48 7.28 -8.57
N LEU A 117 -6.37 7.55 -9.52
CA LEU A 117 -7.06 6.48 -10.25
C LEU A 117 -6.10 5.72 -11.18
N LEU A 118 -5.15 6.40 -11.80
CA LEU A 118 -4.10 5.75 -12.56
C LEU A 118 -3.20 4.88 -11.66
N LEU A 119 -2.83 5.38 -10.49
CA LEU A 119 -2.04 4.60 -9.52
C LEU A 119 -2.82 3.38 -9.02
N SER A 120 -4.12 3.50 -8.72
CA SER A 120 -4.93 2.40 -8.23
C SER A 120 -5.06 1.27 -9.26
N ARG A 121 -5.17 1.61 -10.55
CA ARG A 121 -5.13 0.63 -11.65
C ARG A 121 -3.82 -0.12 -11.73
N ALA A 122 -2.69 0.58 -11.63
CA ALA A 122 -1.38 -0.05 -11.61
C ALA A 122 -1.25 -0.97 -10.37
N PHE A 123 -1.66 -0.49 -9.21
CA PHE A 123 -1.61 -1.21 -7.94
C PHE A 123 -2.36 -2.53 -8.00
N VAL A 124 -3.62 -2.54 -8.47
CA VAL A 124 -4.42 -3.78 -8.55
C VAL A 124 -3.87 -4.77 -9.58
N ILE A 125 -3.30 -4.32 -10.71
CA ILE A 125 -2.67 -5.22 -11.68
C ILE A 125 -1.46 -5.92 -11.06
N ILE A 126 -0.62 -5.19 -10.31
CA ILE A 126 0.51 -5.77 -9.56
C ILE A 126 -0.01 -6.80 -8.56
N ILE A 127 -1.03 -6.46 -7.76
CA ILE A 127 -1.61 -7.37 -6.76
C ILE A 127 -2.14 -8.65 -7.41
N CYS A 128 -2.95 -8.56 -8.47
CA CYS A 128 -3.48 -9.74 -9.16
C CYS A 128 -2.36 -10.66 -9.64
N GLY A 129 -1.31 -10.11 -10.26
CA GLY A 129 -0.16 -10.89 -10.70
C GLY A 129 0.55 -11.60 -9.55
N HIS A 130 0.75 -10.93 -8.42
CA HIS A 130 1.39 -11.52 -7.24
C HIS A 130 0.51 -12.54 -6.52
N VAL A 131 -0.82 -12.35 -6.46
CA VAL A 131 -1.74 -13.35 -5.91
C VAL A 131 -1.68 -14.64 -6.73
N THR A 132 -1.67 -14.55 -8.06
CA THR A 132 -1.46 -15.73 -8.94
C THR A 132 -0.12 -16.41 -8.65
N GLN A 133 0.96 -15.64 -8.52
CA GLN A 133 2.29 -16.18 -8.19
C GLN A 133 2.29 -16.90 -6.83
N MET A 134 1.67 -16.32 -5.79
CA MET A 134 1.53 -16.95 -4.48
C MET A 134 0.75 -18.27 -4.53
N PHE A 135 -0.30 -18.38 -5.36
CA PHE A 135 -1.01 -19.64 -5.54
C PHE A 135 -0.19 -20.71 -6.26
N ASN A 136 0.73 -20.32 -7.14
CA ASN A 136 1.65 -21.26 -7.77
C ASN A 136 2.62 -21.83 -6.73
N GLU A 137 3.19 -21.00 -5.85
CA GLU A 137 4.02 -21.46 -4.72
C GLU A 137 3.23 -22.36 -3.76
N LEU A 138 2.02 -21.93 -3.38
CA LEU A 138 1.19 -22.72 -2.47
C LEU A 138 0.84 -24.09 -3.08
N LYS A 139 0.63 -24.15 -4.40
CA LYS A 139 0.41 -25.41 -5.11
C LYS A 139 1.63 -26.34 -5.01
N GLU A 140 2.85 -25.82 -5.07
CA GLU A 140 4.08 -26.62 -4.91
C GLU A 140 4.18 -27.20 -3.50
N ILE A 141 3.82 -26.41 -2.48
CA ILE A 141 3.84 -26.83 -1.07
C ILE A 141 2.73 -27.86 -0.78
N VAL A 142 1.50 -27.62 -1.24
CA VAL A 142 0.31 -28.44 -0.94
C VAL A 142 0.17 -29.62 -1.92
N GLY A 143 0.85 -29.60 -3.06
CA GLY A 143 0.83 -30.64 -4.09
C GLY A 143 -0.41 -30.62 -5.00
N ARG A 144 -1.32 -29.65 -4.85
CA ARG A 144 -2.52 -29.50 -5.68
C ARG A 144 -3.03 -28.06 -5.74
N LYS A 145 -3.92 -27.78 -6.69
CA LYS A 145 -4.66 -26.51 -6.74
C LYS A 145 -5.67 -26.42 -5.60
N TYR A 146 -6.03 -25.19 -5.21
CA TYR A 146 -7.09 -24.93 -4.24
C TYR A 146 -8.46 -25.35 -4.79
N LYS A 147 -9.36 -25.78 -3.90
CA LYS A 147 -10.79 -25.97 -4.18
C LYS A 147 -11.55 -24.66 -3.98
N LYS A 148 -12.68 -24.50 -4.66
CA LYS A 148 -13.51 -23.29 -4.59
C LYS A 148 -13.89 -22.89 -3.16
N ASN A 149 -14.16 -23.84 -2.28
CA ASN A 149 -14.58 -23.60 -0.90
C ASN A 149 -13.41 -23.42 0.10
N GLU A 150 -12.16 -23.49 -0.36
CA GLU A 150 -10.96 -23.32 0.49
C GLU A 150 -10.45 -21.87 0.49
N VAL A 151 -10.91 -21.05 -0.47
CA VAL A 151 -10.40 -19.69 -0.72
C VAL A 151 -11.56 -18.74 -0.94
N GLU A 152 -11.45 -17.54 -0.38
CA GLU A 152 -12.44 -16.47 -0.51
C GLU A 152 -12.68 -16.06 -1.98
N ASN A 153 -13.91 -15.63 -2.29
CA ASN A 153 -14.30 -15.25 -3.66
C ASN A 153 -13.40 -14.16 -4.26
N ALA A 154 -13.10 -13.10 -3.50
CA ALA A 154 -12.26 -11.99 -3.96
C ALA A 154 -10.82 -12.45 -4.28
N THR A 155 -10.23 -13.29 -3.43
CA THR A 155 -8.88 -13.82 -3.62
C THR A 155 -8.80 -14.72 -4.87
N ARG A 156 -9.83 -15.54 -5.12
CA ARG A 156 -9.94 -16.32 -6.37
C ARG A 156 -10.06 -15.41 -7.59
N MET A 157 -10.79 -14.29 -7.47
CA MET A 157 -10.92 -13.32 -8.55
C MET A 157 -9.58 -12.63 -8.88
N PHE A 158 -8.76 -12.31 -7.88
CA PHE A 158 -7.40 -11.80 -8.11
C PHE A 158 -6.50 -12.82 -8.82
N ASP A 159 -6.54 -14.08 -8.42
CA ASP A 159 -5.83 -15.16 -9.13
C ASP A 159 -6.33 -15.34 -10.58
N TYR A 160 -7.65 -15.24 -10.79
CA TYR A 160 -8.25 -15.34 -12.11
C TYR A 160 -7.78 -14.19 -13.02
N LEU A 161 -7.86 -12.94 -12.55
CA LEU A 161 -7.41 -11.77 -13.32
C LEU A 161 -5.89 -11.73 -13.51
N GLY A 162 -5.11 -12.19 -12.53
CA GLY A 162 -3.65 -12.25 -12.64
C GLY A 162 -3.17 -13.17 -13.77
N LYS A 163 -3.98 -14.17 -14.16
CA LYS A 163 -3.74 -15.04 -15.33
C LYS A 163 -4.15 -14.42 -16.66
N ILE A 164 -4.96 -13.36 -16.63
CA ILE A 164 -5.43 -12.65 -17.83
C ILE A 164 -4.48 -11.50 -18.18
N PHE A 165 -4.02 -10.75 -17.18
CA PHE A 165 -3.12 -9.63 -17.42
C PHE A 165 -1.81 -10.09 -18.05
N SER A 166 -1.40 -9.40 -19.12
CA SER A 166 -0.19 -9.72 -19.84
C SER A 166 1.07 -9.30 -19.08
N ALA A 167 2.22 -9.84 -19.46
CA ALA A 167 3.51 -9.36 -18.95
C ALA A 167 3.70 -7.85 -19.21
N SER A 168 3.23 -7.33 -20.35
CA SER A 168 3.25 -5.90 -20.66
C SER A 168 2.33 -5.06 -19.77
N ASP A 169 1.20 -5.59 -19.30
CA ASP A 169 0.35 -4.89 -18.34
C ASP A 169 1.06 -4.76 -16.99
N TYR A 170 1.74 -5.82 -16.54
CA TYR A 170 2.50 -5.81 -15.30
C TYR A 170 3.70 -4.85 -15.36
N THR A 171 4.48 -4.84 -16.45
CA THR A 171 5.60 -3.91 -16.59
C THR A 171 5.13 -2.47 -16.72
N TRP A 172 4.01 -2.22 -17.41
CA TRP A 172 3.35 -0.92 -17.43
C TRP A 172 2.94 -0.48 -16.02
N ALA A 173 2.31 -1.36 -15.24
CA ALA A 173 1.87 -1.05 -13.88
C ALA A 173 3.06 -0.66 -13.00
N ARG A 174 4.16 -1.42 -13.05
CA ARG A 174 5.40 -1.07 -12.33
C ARG A 174 5.96 0.29 -12.72
N TYR A 175 6.01 0.57 -14.03
CA TYR A 175 6.46 1.87 -14.52
C TYR A 175 5.58 3.02 -14.01
N ILE A 176 4.25 2.87 -14.05
CA ILE A 176 3.32 3.89 -13.56
C ILE A 176 3.48 4.13 -12.07
N THR A 177 3.56 3.08 -11.25
CA THR A 177 3.81 3.19 -9.81
C THR A 177 5.10 3.97 -9.54
N GLN A 178 6.20 3.64 -10.23
CA GLN A 178 7.48 4.32 -10.04
C GLN A 178 7.46 5.77 -10.51
N LYS A 179 6.80 6.05 -11.65
CA LYS A 179 6.65 7.41 -12.18
C LYS A 179 5.87 8.29 -11.22
N ILE A 180 4.75 7.81 -10.70
CA ILE A 180 3.92 8.55 -9.74
C ILE A 180 4.66 8.69 -8.41
N GLY A 181 5.27 7.61 -7.89
CA GLY A 181 6.06 7.64 -6.66
C GLY A 181 7.19 8.68 -6.73
N ARG A 182 7.92 8.75 -7.85
CA ARG A 182 8.94 9.79 -8.08
C ARG A 182 8.36 11.19 -8.03
N SER A 183 7.26 11.43 -8.73
CA SER A 183 6.62 12.76 -8.75
C SER A 183 6.12 13.17 -7.36
N VAL A 184 5.57 12.24 -6.58
CA VAL A 184 5.14 12.52 -5.20
C VAL A 184 6.36 12.83 -4.32
N MET A 185 7.42 12.03 -4.42
CA MET A 185 8.66 12.28 -3.67
C MET A 185 9.30 13.63 -4.01
N GLU A 186 9.29 14.06 -5.29
CA GLU A 186 9.76 15.38 -5.70
C GLU A 186 8.94 16.51 -5.07
N GLN A 187 7.62 16.35 -5.01
CA GLN A 187 6.71 17.32 -4.39
C GLN A 187 6.90 17.41 -2.86
N THR A 188 7.23 16.29 -2.21
CA THR A 188 7.44 16.23 -0.76
C THR A 188 8.88 16.48 -0.33
N ASN A 189 9.85 16.54 -1.24
CA ASN A 189 11.28 16.63 -0.94
C ASN A 189 11.68 17.91 -0.18
N LYS A 190 10.83 18.93 -0.18
CA LYS A 190 11.03 20.17 0.60
C LYS A 190 10.66 20.03 2.08
N TYR A 191 10.06 18.91 2.49
CA TYR A 191 9.66 18.63 3.86
C TYR A 191 10.55 17.52 4.44
N ASP A 192 10.84 17.61 5.73
CA ASP A 192 11.49 16.53 6.48
C ASP A 192 10.49 15.40 6.81
N VAL A 193 9.22 15.77 7.05
CA VAL A 193 8.14 14.85 7.43
C VAL A 193 6.82 15.30 6.80
N MET A 194 6.00 14.33 6.40
CA MET A 194 4.63 14.54 5.94
C MET A 194 3.63 13.93 6.94
N ILE A 195 2.63 14.72 7.35
CA ILE A 195 1.49 14.25 8.15
C ILE A 195 0.29 14.07 7.21
N MET A 196 -0.28 12.87 7.19
CA MET A 196 -1.43 12.52 6.36
C MET A 196 -2.38 11.61 7.14
N PRO A 197 -3.67 11.56 6.80
CA PRO A 197 -4.59 10.58 7.35
C PRO A 197 -4.10 9.16 7.04
N ILE A 198 -4.09 8.28 8.06
CA ILE A 198 -3.81 6.86 7.85
C ILE A 198 -5.06 6.15 7.32
N ILE A 199 -6.21 6.48 7.92
CA ILE A 199 -7.53 6.03 7.54
C ILE A 199 -8.41 7.26 7.34
N SER A 200 -9.38 7.15 6.44
CA SER A 200 -10.29 8.24 6.05
C SER A 200 -11.55 8.31 6.90
N GLN A 201 -11.85 7.27 7.68
CA GLN A 201 -13.11 7.08 8.40
C GLN A 201 -12.85 6.46 9.79
N PRO A 202 -13.79 6.58 10.73
CA PRO A 202 -13.70 5.91 12.03
C PRO A 202 -13.62 4.38 11.87
N PRO A 203 -13.13 3.63 12.89
CA PRO A 203 -13.12 2.17 12.86
C PRO A 203 -14.42 1.57 12.33
N ALA A 204 -14.33 0.87 11.21
CA ALA A 204 -15.47 0.29 10.53
C ALA A 204 -16.12 -0.81 11.39
N ASN A 205 -17.44 -1.00 11.30
CA ASN A 205 -18.08 -2.14 11.95
C ASN A 205 -17.65 -3.43 11.24
N ILE A 206 -17.79 -4.57 11.94
CA ILE A 206 -17.36 -5.90 11.45
C ILE A 206 -17.91 -6.24 10.05
N SER A 207 -19.10 -5.74 9.71
CA SER A 207 -19.76 -5.99 8.42
C SER A 207 -19.30 -5.08 7.28
N ASP A 208 -18.77 -3.90 7.58
CA ASP A 208 -18.69 -2.80 6.61
C ASP A 208 -17.61 -3.03 5.55
N ILE A 209 -16.55 -3.77 5.92
CA ILE A 209 -15.43 -4.11 5.03
C ILE A 209 -15.74 -5.38 4.21
N ARG A 210 -16.79 -6.14 4.56
CA ARG A 210 -17.08 -7.38 3.83
C ARG A 210 -17.47 -7.09 2.39
N PRO A 211 -17.05 -7.92 1.43
CA PRO A 211 -17.53 -7.83 0.05
C PRO A 211 -19.07 -7.85 0.00
N LYS A 212 -19.65 -6.99 -0.84
CA LYS A 212 -21.08 -7.04 -1.10
C LYS A 212 -21.40 -8.36 -1.81
N LYS A 213 -22.51 -9.01 -1.43
CA LYS A 213 -22.99 -10.25 -2.09
C LYS A 213 -23.15 -10.10 -3.60
N SER A 214 -23.52 -8.92 -4.08
CA SER A 214 -23.61 -8.61 -5.51
C SER A 214 -22.24 -8.66 -6.21
N ALA A 215 -21.18 -8.19 -5.55
CA ALA A 215 -19.82 -8.27 -6.07
C ALA A 215 -19.34 -9.73 -6.08
N GLU A 216 -19.64 -10.50 -5.04
CA GLU A 216 -19.31 -11.94 -5.00
C GLU A 216 -20.00 -12.70 -6.14
N LEU A 217 -21.30 -12.45 -6.35
CA LEU A 217 -22.06 -13.06 -7.44
C LEU A 217 -21.50 -12.66 -8.82
N MET A 218 -21.16 -11.39 -9.01
CA MET A 218 -20.55 -10.90 -10.25
C MET A 218 -19.21 -11.60 -10.52
N ASN A 219 -18.36 -11.72 -9.51
CA ASN A 219 -17.08 -12.43 -9.61
C ASN A 219 -17.30 -13.91 -9.98
N GLU A 220 -18.29 -14.58 -9.37
CA GLU A 220 -18.63 -15.96 -9.72
C GLU A 220 -19.09 -16.10 -11.18
N ILE A 221 -19.90 -15.17 -11.68
CA ILE A 221 -20.35 -15.16 -13.08
C ILE A 221 -19.14 -14.98 -14.00
N ILE A 222 -18.29 -13.99 -13.75
CA ILE A 222 -17.10 -13.70 -14.56
C ILE A 222 -16.18 -14.92 -14.63
N MET A 223 -15.87 -15.54 -13.48
CA MET A 223 -14.98 -16.70 -13.43
C MET A 223 -15.61 -17.95 -14.08
N THR A 224 -16.90 -18.21 -13.84
CA THR A 224 -17.58 -19.42 -14.35
C THR A 224 -17.79 -19.36 -15.86
N LEU A 225 -18.18 -18.19 -16.38
CA LEU A 225 -18.36 -17.96 -17.81
C LEU A 225 -17.06 -17.60 -18.54
N HIS A 226 -15.91 -17.63 -17.83
CA HIS A 226 -14.59 -17.32 -18.36
C HIS A 226 -14.50 -15.95 -19.08
N LEU A 227 -15.18 -14.93 -18.54
CA LEU A 227 -15.29 -13.59 -19.14
C LEU A 227 -14.06 -12.70 -18.91
N GLY A 228 -12.97 -13.25 -18.40
CA GLY A 228 -11.72 -12.52 -18.14
C GLY A 228 -11.18 -11.81 -19.37
N GLY A 229 -11.36 -12.35 -20.58
CA GLY A 229 -10.93 -11.72 -21.83
C GLY A 229 -11.47 -10.30 -22.05
N LEU A 230 -12.60 -9.93 -21.44
CA LEU A 230 -13.13 -8.56 -21.48
C LEU A 230 -12.17 -7.55 -20.83
N PHE A 231 -11.37 -7.97 -19.84
CA PHE A 231 -10.35 -7.13 -19.20
C PHE A 231 -9.13 -6.86 -20.09
N ASN A 232 -9.01 -7.50 -21.26
CA ASN A 232 -8.03 -7.12 -22.28
C ASN A 232 -8.47 -5.88 -23.07
N ILE A 233 -9.77 -5.56 -23.05
CA ILE A 233 -10.30 -4.33 -23.65
C ILE A 233 -9.99 -3.18 -22.69
N LYS A 234 -9.00 -2.36 -23.05
CA LYS A 234 -8.47 -1.28 -22.20
C LYS A 234 -9.56 -0.37 -21.63
N SER A 235 -10.49 0.12 -22.46
CA SER A 235 -11.56 1.02 -22.02
C SER A 235 -12.50 0.36 -21.00
N PHE A 236 -12.85 -0.91 -21.23
CA PHE A 236 -13.67 -1.70 -20.31
C PHE A 236 -12.93 -1.90 -18.98
N ARG A 237 -11.69 -2.39 -19.02
CA ARG A 237 -10.83 -2.57 -17.85
C ARG A 237 -10.71 -1.28 -17.03
N GLU A 238 -10.36 -0.16 -17.67
CA GLU A 238 -10.16 1.11 -16.99
C GLU A 238 -11.45 1.62 -16.33
N THR A 239 -12.59 1.46 -17.00
CA THR A 239 -13.90 1.84 -16.45
C THR A 239 -14.20 1.05 -15.17
N ILE A 240 -14.03 -0.27 -15.21
CA ILE A 240 -14.28 -1.14 -14.05
C ILE A 240 -13.32 -0.82 -12.91
N LEU A 241 -12.01 -0.75 -13.19
CA LEU A 241 -11.01 -0.51 -12.15
C LEU A 241 -11.15 0.88 -11.51
N ASN A 242 -11.45 1.92 -12.30
CA ASN A 242 -11.71 3.26 -11.77
C ASN A 242 -12.93 3.27 -10.83
N GLY A 243 -14.00 2.55 -11.18
CA GLY A 243 -15.20 2.46 -10.36
C GLY A 243 -15.00 1.65 -9.06
N LEU A 244 -14.08 0.68 -9.07
CA LEU A 244 -13.74 -0.14 -7.91
C LEU A 244 -12.81 0.57 -6.93
N ALA A 245 -11.94 1.48 -7.40
CA ALA A 245 -10.96 2.18 -6.57
C ALA A 245 -11.59 2.86 -5.33
N PRO A 246 -12.58 3.77 -5.46
CA PRO A 246 -13.20 4.39 -4.29
C PRO A 246 -13.95 3.39 -3.41
N GLN A 247 -14.49 2.30 -3.97
CA GLN A 247 -15.21 1.28 -3.21
C GLN A 247 -14.29 0.34 -2.42
N SER A 248 -13.06 0.13 -2.89
CA SER A 248 -12.11 -0.81 -2.29
C SER A 248 -11.13 -0.11 -1.35
N LEU A 249 -10.81 1.15 -1.65
CA LEU A 249 -9.84 1.95 -0.92
C LEU A 249 -10.52 3.00 -0.03
N TRP A 250 -11.86 2.98 0.09
CA TRP A 250 -12.62 3.99 0.85
C TRP A 250 -12.08 4.21 2.26
N TYR A 251 -11.54 3.17 2.93
CA TYR A 251 -11.07 3.22 4.31
C TYR A 251 -9.61 3.67 4.44
N ALA A 252 -8.77 3.35 3.46
CA ALA A 252 -7.34 3.68 3.43
C ALA A 252 -6.95 4.15 2.02
N PRO A 253 -7.45 5.33 1.58
CA PRO A 253 -7.40 5.72 0.17
C PRO A 253 -5.99 5.99 -0.36
N ASP A 254 -5.06 6.35 0.53
CA ASP A 254 -3.67 6.65 0.20
C ASP A 254 -2.72 5.46 0.38
N ALA A 255 -3.23 4.26 0.72
CA ALA A 255 -2.39 3.07 0.91
C ALA A 255 -1.52 2.77 -0.32
N MET A 256 -2.03 3.01 -1.52
CA MET A 256 -1.27 2.81 -2.76
C MET A 256 -0.11 3.78 -2.93
N VAL A 257 -0.27 5.07 -2.58
CA VAL A 257 0.83 6.05 -2.69
C VAL A 257 1.88 5.79 -1.63
N GLN A 258 1.47 5.43 -0.40
CA GLN A 258 2.38 5.01 0.67
C GLN A 258 3.21 3.76 0.34
N ASN A 259 2.72 2.92 -0.57
CA ASN A 259 3.46 1.76 -1.09
C ASN A 259 4.34 2.08 -2.30
N ALA A 260 3.95 3.10 -3.08
CA ALA A 260 4.69 3.57 -4.25
C ALA A 260 5.94 4.39 -3.86
N THR A 261 5.83 5.20 -2.80
CA THR A 261 6.92 6.00 -2.19
C THR A 261 7.65 5.22 -1.12
#